data_AF-A0A9X3IVF6-F1
#
_entry.id   AF-A0A9X3IVF6-F1
#
_cell.length_a   1.000
_cell.length_b   1.000
_cell.length_c   1.000
_cell.angle_alpha   90.00
_cell.angle_beta   90.00
_cell.angle_gamma   90.00
#
_symmetry.space_group_name_H-M   'P 1'
#
loop_
_entity.id
_entity.type
_entity.pdbx_description
1 polymer ?
#
loop_
_entity_poly.entity_id
_entity_poly.type
_entity_poly.pdbx_seq_one_letter_code
_entity_poly.pdbx_strand_id
1 'polypeptide(L)'
;MTTPQQAQEPRPAKPEGRRSTGSVKAAAGMLVKEANRILKKYAGRIAPEPAQAIRDSADALARFREAKQWDRAEDEAERLDELLHQHASFARKSPLRETIENVGVAVLVALGLRSCLYEPFKIPSGSMMPTLVAGDHIFVNKFIYGIQIPFTTTVVGERWGHIARGDVVVFRYPIDESEDFIKRVIGLPGDTIRVDGNKVSIRREGDAEFEELKRTKLPEKCRDDSGTQQVPHCELFEETVDGHTYVVRYKTNLDPRAGARRVGSGPCPRATCW
;
A
#
# COMPACT_ATOMS: atom_id res chain seq x y z
N MET A 1 -67.26 32.05 51.17
CA MET A 1 -67.12 31.95 49.71
C MET A 1 -65.66 31.64 49.43
N THR A 2 -65.37 30.38 49.13
CA THR A 2 -64.01 29.85 48.91
C THR A 2 -63.98 29.32 47.49
N THR A 3 -63.12 29.90 46.65
CA THR A 3 -62.96 29.61 45.23
C THR A 3 -62.43 28.19 45.00
N PRO A 4 -62.97 27.39 44.07
CA PRO A 4 -62.48 26.04 43.82
C PRO A 4 -61.18 26.05 43.01
N GLN A 5 -60.25 25.20 43.45
CA GLN A 5 -58.91 25.01 42.92
C GLN A 5 -58.95 24.07 41.70
N GLN A 6 -58.47 24.54 40.55
CA GLN A 6 -58.37 23.75 39.32
C GLN A 6 -57.38 22.59 39.49
N ALA A 7 -57.86 21.38 39.20
CA ALA A 7 -57.06 20.16 39.16
C ALA A 7 -56.14 20.14 37.93
N GLN A 8 -54.88 19.82 38.16
CA GLN A 8 -53.84 19.69 37.13
C GLN A 8 -53.93 18.31 36.47
N GLU A 9 -54.06 18.27 35.14
CA GLU A 9 -54.03 17.03 34.35
C GLU A 9 -52.71 16.25 34.52
N PRO A 10 -52.75 14.91 34.56
CA PRO A 10 -51.55 14.09 34.70
C PRO A 10 -50.69 14.11 33.43
N ARG A 11 -49.39 14.35 33.59
CA ARG A 11 -48.40 14.27 32.50
C ARG A 11 -48.33 12.84 31.94
N PRO A 12 -48.31 12.65 30.60
CA PRO A 12 -48.23 11.33 30.00
C PRO A 12 -46.90 10.65 30.33
N ALA A 13 -46.98 9.34 30.56
CA ALA A 13 -45.85 8.47 30.90
C ALA A 13 -44.80 8.43 29.78
N LYS A 14 -43.52 8.44 30.17
CA LYS A 14 -42.35 8.47 29.28
C LYS A 14 -42.18 7.12 28.57
N PRO A 15 -42.11 7.04 27.23
CA PRO A 15 -41.86 5.78 26.54
C PRO A 15 -40.43 5.28 26.79
N GLU A 16 -40.28 3.97 26.96
CA GLU A 16 -39.01 3.28 27.20
C GLU A 16 -38.13 3.26 25.94
N GLY A 17 -36.84 3.59 26.09
CA GLY A 17 -35.83 3.42 25.03
C GLY A 17 -35.18 4.68 24.42
N ARG A 18 -35.13 5.82 25.12
CA ARG A 18 -34.48 7.04 24.58
C ARG A 18 -32.99 6.87 24.27
N ARG A 19 -32.55 7.33 23.09
CA ARG A 19 -31.15 7.29 22.67
C ARG A 19 -30.30 8.25 23.53
N SER A 20 -28.99 8.01 23.59
CA SER A 20 -28.08 8.95 24.25
C SER A 20 -28.09 10.31 23.54
N THR A 21 -27.96 11.40 24.29
CA THR A 21 -28.00 12.78 23.74
C THR A 21 -26.96 13.01 22.65
N GLY A 22 -25.80 12.37 22.74
CA GLY A 22 -24.76 12.39 21.71
C GLY A 22 -25.18 11.72 20.40
N SER A 23 -25.87 10.57 20.49
CA SER A 23 -26.43 9.86 19.33
C SER A 23 -27.52 10.68 18.65
N VAL A 24 -28.46 11.26 19.42
CA VAL A 24 -29.54 12.12 18.91
C VAL A 24 -28.97 13.35 18.19
N LYS A 25 -27.97 14.01 18.79
CA LYS A 25 -27.30 15.16 18.17
C LYS A 25 -26.69 14.83 16.81
N ALA A 26 -25.99 13.70 16.72
CA ALA A 26 -25.36 13.26 15.47
C ALA A 26 -26.39 12.88 14.40
N ALA A 27 -27.40 12.08 14.77
CA ALA A 27 -28.47 11.64 13.89
C ALA A 27 -29.29 12.82 13.34
N ALA A 28 -29.74 13.73 14.22
CA ALA A 28 -30.45 14.94 13.81
C ALA A 28 -29.61 15.78 12.83
N GLY A 29 -28.31 15.89 13.06
CA GLY A 29 -27.43 16.62 12.15
C GLY A 29 -27.23 15.98 10.79
N MET A 30 -27.21 14.65 10.71
CA MET A 30 -27.16 13.93 9.44
C MET A 30 -28.48 14.04 8.67
N LEU A 31 -29.62 13.88 9.34
CA LEU A 31 -30.95 13.98 8.72
C LEU A 31 -31.23 15.36 8.12
N VAL A 32 -30.90 16.45 8.83
CA VAL A 32 -31.03 17.82 8.29
C VAL A 32 -30.17 18.00 7.03
N LYS A 33 -28.94 17.47 7.02
CA LYS A 33 -28.07 17.54 5.83
C LYS A 33 -28.62 16.71 4.68
N GLU A 34 -29.15 15.52 4.97
CA GLU A 34 -29.76 14.64 3.97
C GLU A 34 -31.01 15.28 3.34
N ALA A 35 -31.94 15.78 4.16
CA ALA A 35 -33.15 16.47 3.72
C ALA A 35 -32.83 17.64 2.79
N ASN A 36 -31.92 18.52 3.21
CA ASN A 36 -31.50 19.67 2.40
C ASN A 36 -30.84 19.25 1.09
N ARG A 37 -30.01 18.20 1.09
CA ARG A 37 -29.40 17.65 -0.13
C ARG A 37 -30.47 17.11 -1.09
N ILE A 38 -31.44 16.36 -0.57
CA ILE A 38 -32.53 15.77 -1.35
C ILE A 38 -33.40 16.88 -1.96
N LEU A 39 -33.85 17.84 -1.15
CA LEU A 39 -34.64 18.97 -1.62
C LEU A 39 -33.88 19.79 -2.67
N LYS A 40 -32.58 20.05 -2.47
CA LYS A 40 -31.77 20.78 -3.45
C LYS A 40 -31.67 20.08 -4.81
N LYS A 41 -31.52 18.74 -4.82
CA LYS A 41 -31.25 17.97 -6.05
C LYS A 41 -32.51 17.40 -6.71
N TYR A 42 -33.56 17.14 -5.92
CA TYR A 42 -34.74 16.39 -6.35
C TYR A 42 -36.08 17.06 -6.01
N ALA A 43 -36.12 18.33 -5.55
CA ALA A 43 -37.38 19.02 -5.26
C ALA A 43 -38.39 18.99 -6.43
N GLY A 44 -37.92 19.07 -7.68
CA GLY A 44 -38.80 19.00 -8.85
C GLY A 44 -39.44 17.62 -9.11
N ARG A 45 -39.00 16.56 -8.41
CA ARG A 45 -39.57 15.21 -8.48
C ARG A 45 -40.48 14.85 -7.31
N ILE A 46 -40.55 15.72 -6.30
CA ILE A 46 -41.38 15.55 -5.10
C ILE A 46 -42.59 16.48 -5.25
N ALA A 47 -43.78 16.04 -4.84
CA ALA A 47 -44.95 16.91 -4.84
C ALA A 47 -44.72 18.16 -3.96
N PRO A 48 -45.25 19.35 -4.34
CA PRO A 48 -44.95 20.60 -3.65
C PRO A 48 -45.29 20.61 -2.16
N GLU A 49 -46.41 19.97 -1.78
CA GLU A 49 -46.87 19.90 -0.38
C GLU A 49 -45.93 19.05 0.50
N PRO A 50 -45.62 17.77 0.17
CA PRO A 50 -44.61 17.00 0.90
C PRO A 50 -43.22 17.65 0.92
N ALA A 51 -42.81 18.30 -0.17
CA ALA A 51 -41.53 18.99 -0.22
C ALA A 51 -41.45 20.15 0.77
N GLN A 52 -42.57 20.86 1.00
CA GLN A 52 -42.65 21.92 2.01
C GLN A 52 -42.67 21.32 3.42
N ALA A 53 -43.42 20.24 3.65
CA ALA A 53 -43.44 19.55 4.95
C ALA A 53 -42.04 19.05 5.36
N ILE A 54 -41.25 18.51 4.43
CA ILE A 54 -39.85 18.09 4.67
C ILE A 54 -38.97 19.31 5.02
N ARG A 55 -39.17 20.46 4.36
CA ARG A 55 -38.43 21.71 4.67
C ARG A 55 -38.74 22.19 6.07
N ASP A 56 -40.02 22.30 6.41
CA ASP A 56 -40.47 22.81 7.69
C ASP A 56 -40.00 21.93 8.85
N SER A 57 -40.07 20.61 8.69
CA SER A 57 -39.53 19.65 9.68
C SER A 57 -38.00 19.71 9.78
N ALA A 58 -37.28 19.87 8.67
CA ALA A 58 -35.82 20.03 8.70
C ALA A 58 -35.39 21.33 9.42
N ASP A 59 -36.11 22.43 9.21
CA ASP A 59 -35.86 23.71 9.88
C ASP A 59 -36.23 23.65 11.37
N ALA A 60 -37.34 23.02 11.73
CA ALA A 60 -37.74 22.79 13.12
C ALA A 60 -36.68 21.96 13.87
N LEU A 61 -36.21 20.87 13.25
CA LEU A 61 -35.16 20.02 13.79
C LEU A 61 -33.84 20.78 13.99
N ALA A 62 -33.46 21.64 13.03
CA ALA A 62 -32.29 22.51 13.16
C ALA A 62 -32.40 23.46 14.36
N ARG A 63 -33.57 24.09 14.55
CA ARG A 63 -33.84 24.98 15.69
C ARG A 63 -33.78 24.24 17.03
N PHE A 64 -34.39 23.05 17.14
CA PHE A 64 -34.33 22.25 18.37
C PHE A 64 -32.90 21.81 18.70
N ARG A 65 -32.08 21.52 17.68
CA ARG A 65 -30.65 21.20 17.85
C ARG A 65 -29.85 22.39 18.38
N GLU A 66 -30.10 23.59 17.86
CA GLU A 66 -29.44 24.83 18.32
C GLU A 66 -29.85 25.19 19.76
N ALA A 67 -31.14 25.05 20.07
CA ALA A 67 -31.68 25.25 21.40
C ALA A 67 -31.33 24.12 22.40
N LYS A 68 -30.59 23.09 21.97
CA LYS A 68 -30.21 21.89 22.76
C LYS A 68 -31.41 21.16 23.38
N GLN A 69 -32.58 21.23 22.74
CA GLN A 69 -33.80 20.55 23.16
C GLN A 69 -33.82 19.12 22.62
N TRP A 70 -32.99 18.25 23.18
CA TRP A 70 -32.73 16.90 22.63
C TRP A 70 -33.96 15.99 22.59
N ASP A 71 -34.84 16.09 23.60
CA ASP A 71 -36.08 15.31 23.62
C ASP A 71 -36.97 15.64 22.41
N ARG A 72 -37.20 16.93 22.14
CA ARG A 72 -37.98 17.38 20.98
C ARG A 72 -37.27 17.14 19.65
N ALA A 73 -35.95 17.20 19.66
CA ALA A 73 -35.13 16.92 18.49
C ALA A 73 -35.19 15.43 18.10
N GLU A 74 -35.34 14.52 19.07
CA GLU A 74 -35.55 13.08 18.80
C GLU A 74 -36.90 12.87 18.10
N ASP A 75 -37.99 13.40 18.67
CA ASP A 75 -39.33 13.30 18.09
C ASP A 75 -39.41 13.89 16.67
N GLU A 76 -38.86 15.09 16.46
CA GLU A 76 -38.88 15.74 15.14
C GLU A 76 -37.93 15.05 14.14
N ALA A 77 -36.85 14.41 14.61
CA ALA A 77 -35.98 13.61 13.76
C ALA A 77 -36.68 12.36 13.24
N GLU A 78 -37.47 11.67 14.08
CA GLU A 78 -38.28 10.53 13.66
C GLU A 78 -39.34 10.95 12.64
N ARG A 79 -40.02 12.06 12.88
CA ARG A 79 -40.99 12.62 11.93
C ARG A 79 -40.35 12.97 10.58
N LEU A 80 -39.19 13.61 10.58
CA LEU A 80 -38.48 13.96 9.36
C LEU A 80 -38.01 12.71 8.60
N ASP A 81 -37.51 11.69 9.31
CA ASP A 81 -37.11 10.42 8.69
C ASP A 81 -38.30 9.71 8.03
N GLU A 82 -39.46 9.68 8.69
CA GLU A 82 -40.70 9.12 8.13
C GLU A 82 -41.15 9.87 6.87
N LEU A 83 -41.17 11.21 6.89
CA LEU A 83 -41.51 12.03 5.72
C LEU A 83 -40.57 11.77 4.54
N LEU A 84 -39.26 11.67 4.81
CA LEU A 84 -38.24 11.35 3.82
C LEU A 84 -38.40 9.92 3.29
N HIS A 85 -38.78 8.96 4.13
CA HIS A 85 -39.01 7.58 3.72
C HIS A 85 -40.22 7.47 2.79
N GLN A 86 -41.35 8.08 3.17
CA GLN A 86 -42.58 8.02 2.40
C GLN A 86 -42.46 8.75 1.04
N HIS A 87 -41.89 9.96 1.03
CA HIS A 87 -41.97 10.85 -0.13
C HIS A 87 -40.65 10.98 -0.90
N ALA A 88 -39.53 10.53 -0.33
CA ALA A 88 -38.21 10.69 -0.92
C ALA A 88 -37.31 9.44 -0.82
N SER A 89 -37.89 8.25 -0.59
CA SER A 89 -37.16 6.98 -0.53
C SER A 89 -36.24 6.74 -1.74
N PHE A 90 -36.67 7.12 -2.95
CA PHE A 90 -35.88 7.02 -4.18
C PHE A 90 -34.63 7.90 -4.20
N ALA A 91 -34.62 8.99 -3.42
CA ALA A 91 -33.54 9.97 -3.36
C ALA A 91 -32.56 9.73 -2.20
N ARG A 92 -32.95 8.90 -1.22
CA ARG A 92 -32.06 8.44 -0.16
C ARG A 92 -30.95 7.58 -0.79
N LYS A 93 -29.70 7.80 -0.37
CA LYS A 93 -28.60 6.92 -0.79
C LYS A 93 -28.89 5.54 -0.21
N SER A 94 -28.93 4.49 -1.04
CA SER A 94 -29.15 3.15 -0.49
C SER A 94 -27.96 2.76 0.41
N PRO A 95 -28.20 2.10 1.55
CA PRO A 95 -27.14 1.60 2.42
C PRO A 95 -26.13 0.70 1.68
N LEU A 96 -26.62 -0.03 0.67
CA LEU A 96 -25.79 -0.85 -0.21
C LEU A 96 -24.85 -0.01 -1.07
N ARG A 97 -25.33 1.10 -1.64
CA ARG A 97 -24.49 1.97 -2.50
C ARG A 97 -23.38 2.62 -1.69
N GLU A 98 -23.66 3.08 -0.48
CA GLU A 98 -22.64 3.67 0.40
C GLU A 98 -21.58 2.63 0.80
N THR A 99 -22.02 1.42 1.14
CA THR A 99 -21.11 0.30 1.43
C THR A 99 -20.22 -0.01 0.23
N ILE A 100 -20.80 -0.15 -0.97
CA ILE A 100 -20.04 -0.45 -2.20
C ILE A 100 -19.08 0.69 -2.56
N GLU A 101 -19.47 1.95 -2.39
CA GLU A 101 -18.61 3.12 -2.64
C GLU A 101 -17.38 3.08 -1.73
N ASN A 102 -17.58 2.87 -0.42
CA ASN A 102 -16.49 2.79 0.55
C ASN A 102 -15.60 1.57 0.33
N VAL A 103 -16.19 0.39 0.08
CA VAL A 103 -15.44 -0.83 -0.24
C VAL A 103 -14.67 -0.66 -1.54
N GLY A 104 -15.27 -0.03 -2.56
CA GLY A 104 -14.61 0.26 -3.83
C GLY A 104 -13.39 1.16 -3.66
N VAL A 105 -13.48 2.22 -2.85
CA VAL A 105 -12.33 3.07 -2.52
C VAL A 105 -11.26 2.28 -1.77
N ALA A 106 -11.64 1.49 -0.76
CA ALA A 106 -10.69 0.68 -0.01
C ALA A 106 -9.97 -0.35 -0.90
N VAL A 107 -10.69 -1.02 -1.80
CA VAL A 107 -10.14 -1.96 -2.78
C VAL A 107 -9.23 -1.24 -3.76
N LEU A 108 -9.62 -0.09 -4.29
CA LEU A 108 -8.79 0.68 -5.23
C LEU A 108 -7.48 1.12 -4.57
N VAL A 109 -7.54 1.61 -3.33
CA VAL A 109 -6.34 1.93 -2.56
C VAL A 109 -5.51 0.66 -2.36
N ALA A 110 -6.08 -0.44 -1.88
CA ALA A 110 -5.36 -1.69 -1.66
C ALA A 110 -4.70 -2.25 -2.94
N LEU A 111 -5.39 -2.19 -4.09
CA LEU A 111 -4.85 -2.58 -5.39
C LEU A 111 -3.75 -1.64 -5.84
N GLY A 112 -3.91 -0.33 -5.63
CA GLY A 112 -2.87 0.67 -5.83
C GLY A 112 -1.62 0.32 -5.02
N LEU A 113 -1.76 0.16 -3.70
CA LEU A 113 -0.65 -0.23 -2.82
C LEU A 113 -0.01 -1.56 -3.28
N ARG A 114 -0.81 -2.56 -3.69
CA ARG A 114 -0.31 -3.86 -4.17
C ARG A 114 0.42 -3.77 -5.52
N SER A 115 -0.01 -2.87 -6.42
CA SER A 115 0.56 -2.70 -7.76
C SER A 115 1.82 -1.86 -7.79
N CYS A 116 1.95 -0.95 -6.81
CA CYS A 116 2.87 0.17 -6.86
C CYS A 116 3.84 0.21 -5.67
N LEU A 117 3.39 -0.15 -4.47
CA LEU A 117 4.19 0.02 -3.26
C LEU A 117 4.99 -1.22 -2.88
N TYR A 118 6.07 -0.88 -2.19
CA TYR A 118 7.09 -1.75 -1.65
C TYR A 118 6.51 -3.00 -0.98
N GLU A 119 6.59 -4.13 -1.67
CA GLU A 119 6.39 -5.42 -1.02
C GLU A 119 7.55 -5.64 -0.05
N PRO A 120 7.27 -5.97 1.23
CA PRO A 120 8.32 -6.30 2.17
C PRO A 120 8.90 -7.67 1.80
N PHE A 121 10.07 -7.65 1.17
CA PHE A 121 10.84 -8.87 0.94
C PHE A 121 11.69 -9.17 2.17
N LYS A 122 11.54 -10.38 2.69
CA LYS A 122 12.51 -10.95 3.62
C LYS A 122 13.64 -11.54 2.80
N ILE A 123 14.87 -11.14 3.08
CA ILE A 123 16.03 -11.68 2.38
C ILE A 123 16.27 -13.12 2.87
N PRO A 124 16.08 -14.15 2.02
CA PRO A 124 16.21 -15.54 2.46
C PRO A 124 17.68 -15.98 2.52
N SER A 125 18.60 -15.28 1.85
CA SER A 125 19.99 -15.67 1.75
C SER A 125 20.95 -14.48 1.87
N GLY A 126 22.09 -14.69 2.54
CA GLY A 126 23.16 -13.70 2.67
C GLY A 126 24.07 -13.59 1.43
N SER A 127 23.55 -13.79 0.22
CA SER A 127 24.39 -13.73 -1.00
C SER A 127 24.95 -12.33 -1.29
N MET A 128 24.31 -11.29 -0.72
CA MET A 128 24.69 -9.88 -0.84
C MET A 128 25.48 -9.38 0.39
N MET A 129 26.01 -10.28 1.23
CA MET A 129 26.85 -9.89 2.37
C MET A 129 28.17 -9.21 1.91
N PRO A 130 28.64 -8.17 2.62
CA PRO A 130 28.08 -7.63 3.87
C PRO A 130 27.00 -6.54 3.66
N THR A 131 26.65 -6.21 2.41
CA THR A 131 25.70 -5.12 2.11
C THR A 131 24.28 -5.43 2.62
N LEU A 132 23.84 -6.68 2.50
CA LEU A 132 22.53 -7.14 2.96
C LEU A 132 22.67 -8.46 3.70
N VAL A 133 22.08 -8.55 4.89
CA VAL A 133 22.13 -9.74 5.76
C VAL A 133 20.83 -10.53 5.63
N ALA A 134 20.92 -11.85 5.78
CA ALA A 134 19.75 -12.71 5.81
C ALA A 134 18.83 -12.30 6.98
N GLY A 135 17.53 -12.18 6.70
CA GLY A 135 16.54 -11.72 7.68
C GLY A 135 16.26 -10.21 7.68
N ASP A 136 17.05 -9.41 6.95
CA ASP A 136 16.74 -7.99 6.74
C ASP A 136 15.46 -7.81 5.91
N HIS A 137 14.75 -6.71 6.16
CA HIS A 137 13.60 -6.29 5.37
C HIS A 137 14.02 -5.11 4.49
N ILE A 138 13.79 -5.25 3.18
CA ILE A 138 14.08 -4.19 2.22
C ILE A 138 12.82 -3.66 1.56
N PHE A 139 12.87 -2.38 1.21
CA PHE A 139 11.85 -1.72 0.42
C PHE A 139 12.33 -1.66 -1.03
N VAL A 140 11.69 -2.44 -1.92
CA VAL A 140 11.98 -2.45 -3.36
C VAL A 140 11.05 -1.51 -4.11
N ASN A 141 11.60 -0.54 -4.85
CA ASN A 141 10.83 0.32 -5.74
C ASN A 141 10.49 -0.45 -7.03
N LYS A 142 9.25 -0.96 -7.15
CA LYS A 142 8.80 -1.67 -8.37
C LYS A 142 8.40 -0.74 -9.52
N PHE A 143 8.12 0.54 -9.23
CA PHE A 143 7.67 1.51 -10.24
C PHE A 143 8.68 1.72 -11.37
N ILE A 144 9.97 1.54 -11.12
CA ILE A 144 11.01 1.64 -12.16
C ILE A 144 10.79 0.65 -13.30
N TYR A 145 10.18 -0.51 -13.03
CA TYR A 145 9.89 -1.54 -14.02
C TYR A 145 8.54 -1.37 -14.72
N GLY A 146 7.61 -0.61 -14.13
CA GLY A 146 6.24 -0.42 -14.60
C GLY A 146 5.20 -0.65 -13.50
N ILE A 147 3.90 -0.58 -13.84
CA ILE A 147 2.81 -0.92 -12.92
C ILE A 147 2.47 -2.39 -13.10
N GLN A 148 2.69 -3.19 -12.07
CA GLN A 148 2.30 -4.60 -12.09
C GLN A 148 0.80 -4.72 -11.84
N ILE A 149 0.07 -5.41 -12.72
CA ILE A 149 -1.36 -5.66 -12.48
C ILE A 149 -1.48 -6.59 -11.26
N PRO A 150 -2.25 -6.19 -10.23
CA PRO A 150 -2.41 -6.98 -9.02
C PRO A 150 -2.93 -8.39 -9.37
N PHE A 151 -2.38 -9.41 -8.72
CA PHE A 151 -2.69 -10.84 -8.93
C PHE A 151 -2.18 -11.45 -10.24
N THR A 152 -1.41 -10.72 -11.04
CA THR A 152 -0.78 -11.26 -12.24
C THR A 152 0.73 -10.97 -12.25
N THR A 153 1.45 -11.63 -13.14
CA THR A 153 2.88 -11.38 -13.39
C THR A 153 3.10 -10.30 -14.46
N THR A 154 2.03 -9.80 -15.08
CA THR A 154 2.08 -8.83 -16.18
C THR A 154 2.36 -7.43 -15.66
N VAL A 155 3.41 -6.82 -16.21
CA VAL A 155 3.76 -5.43 -15.99
C VAL A 155 3.24 -4.61 -17.17
N VAL A 156 2.52 -3.52 -16.86
CA VAL A 156 1.96 -2.60 -17.85
C VAL A 156 2.67 -1.25 -17.72
N GLY A 157 3.01 -0.68 -18.87
CA GLY A 157 3.80 0.53 -18.98
C GLY A 157 5.22 0.22 -19.44
N GLU A 158 5.80 1.16 -20.19
CA GLU A 158 7.23 1.12 -20.50
C GLU A 158 8.04 1.37 -19.23
N ARG A 159 9.24 0.79 -19.16
CA ARG A 159 10.16 0.95 -18.03
C ARG A 159 10.44 2.45 -17.80
N TRP A 160 9.77 3.07 -16.82
CA TRP A 160 9.91 4.50 -16.55
C TRP A 160 11.21 4.86 -15.82
N GLY A 161 11.89 3.88 -15.22
CA GLY A 161 13.16 4.08 -14.51
C GLY A 161 14.38 3.62 -15.32
N HIS A 162 15.49 4.32 -15.17
CA HIS A 162 16.79 3.86 -15.66
C HIS A 162 17.47 2.99 -14.60
N ILE A 163 18.01 1.85 -14.99
CA ILE A 163 18.84 0.99 -14.14
C ILE A 163 20.29 1.29 -14.46
N ALA A 164 21.06 1.74 -13.47
CA ALA A 164 22.47 2.05 -13.62
C ALA A 164 23.35 0.90 -13.10
N ARG A 165 24.62 0.89 -13.53
CA ARG A 165 25.62 0.01 -12.91
C ARG A 165 25.81 0.42 -11.45
N GLY A 166 25.96 -0.57 -10.58
CA GLY A 166 25.99 -0.38 -9.13
C GLY A 166 24.63 -0.52 -8.45
N ASP A 167 23.51 -0.42 -9.17
CA ASP A 167 22.18 -0.60 -8.58
C ASP A 167 21.98 -2.02 -8.05
N VAL A 168 21.24 -2.15 -6.95
CA VAL A 168 20.80 -3.45 -6.44
C VAL A 168 19.37 -3.69 -6.91
N VAL A 169 19.19 -4.76 -7.67
CA VAL A 169 17.92 -5.11 -8.30
C VAL A 169 17.37 -6.42 -7.76
N VAL A 170 16.05 -6.50 -7.70
CA VAL A 170 15.31 -7.73 -7.40
C VAL A 170 14.64 -8.19 -8.68
N PHE A 171 14.86 -9.45 -9.04
CA PHE A 171 14.27 -10.06 -10.22
C PHE A 171 13.92 -11.51 -9.93
N ARG A 172 12.91 -12.03 -10.65
CA ARG A 172 12.56 -13.45 -10.59
C ARG A 172 13.66 -14.27 -11.24
N TYR A 173 14.05 -15.35 -10.61
CA TYR A 173 15.07 -16.22 -11.16
C TYR A 173 14.59 -16.80 -12.51
N PRO A 174 15.34 -16.62 -13.62
CA PRO A 174 14.84 -16.97 -14.95
C PRO A 174 14.53 -18.46 -15.16
N ILE A 175 15.11 -19.35 -14.34
CA ILE A 175 14.88 -20.80 -14.42
C ILE A 175 13.68 -21.21 -13.54
N ASP A 176 13.52 -20.56 -12.38
CA ASP A 176 12.43 -20.81 -11.44
C ASP A 176 11.85 -19.48 -10.96
N GLU A 177 10.76 -19.05 -11.60
CA GLU A 177 10.10 -17.78 -11.27
C GLU A 177 9.43 -17.76 -9.88
N SER A 178 9.43 -18.88 -9.15
CA SER A 178 8.97 -18.91 -7.75
C SER A 178 9.99 -18.31 -6.77
N GLU A 179 11.23 -18.09 -7.20
CA GLU A 179 12.29 -17.51 -6.39
C GLU A 179 12.67 -16.10 -6.85
N ASP A 180 12.73 -15.16 -5.91
CA ASP A 180 13.23 -13.80 -6.15
C ASP A 180 14.71 -13.69 -5.77
N PHE A 181 15.52 -13.15 -6.67
CA PHE A 181 16.95 -12.97 -6.51
C PHE A 181 17.28 -11.49 -6.36
N ILE A 182 18.17 -11.18 -5.42
CA ILE A 182 18.68 -9.83 -5.16
C ILE A 182 20.15 -9.82 -5.57
N LYS A 183 20.49 -9.05 -6.60
CA LYS A 183 21.87 -8.94 -7.12
C LYS A 183 22.22 -7.49 -7.47
N ARG A 184 23.52 -7.21 -7.55
CA ARG A 184 24.04 -5.93 -8.02
C ARG A 184 24.24 -5.95 -9.53
N VAL A 185 23.86 -4.86 -10.19
CA VAL A 185 24.05 -4.66 -11.63
C VAL A 185 25.50 -4.28 -11.89
N ILE A 186 26.23 -5.14 -12.59
CA ILE A 186 27.62 -4.88 -13.00
C ILE A 186 27.69 -4.54 -14.49
N GLY A 187 26.86 -5.15 -15.33
CA GLY A 187 26.79 -4.89 -16.77
C GLY A 187 25.39 -4.47 -17.21
N LEU A 188 25.33 -3.59 -18.20
CA LEU A 188 24.13 -3.17 -18.90
C LEU A 188 24.08 -3.79 -20.31
N PRO A 189 22.93 -3.74 -21.01
CA PRO A 189 22.85 -4.16 -22.41
C PRO A 189 23.96 -3.49 -23.24
N GLY A 190 24.66 -4.29 -24.08
CA GLY A 190 25.80 -3.83 -24.86
C GLY A 190 27.18 -4.09 -24.21
N ASP A 191 27.22 -4.27 -22.89
CA ASP A 191 28.48 -4.54 -22.18
C ASP A 191 28.98 -5.98 -22.38
N THR A 192 30.31 -6.15 -22.35
CA THR A 192 30.95 -7.46 -22.23
C THR A 192 31.62 -7.59 -20.87
N ILE A 193 31.24 -8.61 -20.10
CA ILE A 193 31.83 -8.91 -18.79
C ILE A 193 32.77 -10.10 -18.92
N ARG A 194 33.98 -9.98 -18.36
CA ARG A 194 34.94 -11.07 -18.22
C ARG A 194 35.17 -11.34 -16.73
N VAL A 195 35.09 -12.62 -16.35
CA VAL A 195 35.35 -13.07 -14.98
C VAL A 195 36.47 -14.11 -15.03
N ASP A 196 37.64 -13.73 -14.51
CA ASP A 196 38.83 -14.57 -14.43
C ASP A 196 39.18 -14.82 -12.96
N GLY A 197 38.68 -15.94 -12.41
CA GLY A 197 38.76 -16.22 -10.99
C GLY A 197 38.01 -15.18 -10.16
N ASN A 198 38.73 -14.43 -9.32
CA ASN A 198 38.15 -13.34 -8.54
C ASN A 198 38.30 -11.96 -9.22
N LYS A 199 38.78 -11.90 -10.47
CA LYS A 199 38.92 -10.64 -11.21
C LYS A 199 37.73 -10.44 -12.14
N VAL A 200 37.08 -9.29 -12.05
CA VAL A 200 35.99 -8.90 -12.94
C VAL A 200 36.45 -7.73 -13.79
N SER A 201 36.29 -7.83 -15.10
CA SER A 201 36.60 -6.77 -16.04
C SER A 201 35.40 -6.49 -16.95
N ILE A 202 35.19 -5.22 -17.27
CA ILE A 202 34.05 -4.73 -18.04
C ILE A 202 34.59 -4.03 -19.29
N ARG A 203 34.06 -4.39 -20.46
CA ARG A 203 34.19 -3.59 -21.67
C ARG A 203 32.81 -3.00 -21.97
N ARG A 204 32.69 -1.67 -21.91
CA ARG A 204 31.43 -0.98 -22.16
C ARG A 204 31.11 -0.96 -23.64
N GLU A 205 29.84 -0.79 -23.99
CA GLU A 205 29.45 -0.57 -25.37
C GLU A 205 30.18 0.66 -25.96
N GLY A 206 30.97 0.44 -27.01
CA GLY A 206 31.79 1.48 -27.66
C GLY A 206 33.24 1.55 -27.18
N ASP A 207 33.59 0.91 -26.07
CA ASP A 207 34.97 0.85 -25.59
C ASP A 207 35.78 -0.24 -26.32
N ALA A 208 37.04 0.07 -26.64
CA ALA A 208 37.94 -0.88 -27.30
C ALA A 208 38.50 -1.95 -26.33
N GLU A 209 38.73 -1.56 -25.09
CA GLU A 209 39.48 -2.34 -24.10
C GLU A 209 38.63 -2.70 -22.88
N PHE A 210 39.06 -3.72 -22.14
CA PHE A 210 38.46 -4.08 -20.86
C PHE A 210 39.05 -3.25 -19.73
N GLU A 211 38.20 -2.69 -18.87
CA GLU A 211 38.58 -2.08 -17.60
C GLU A 211 38.38 -3.09 -16.46
N GLU A 212 39.45 -3.44 -15.73
CA GLU A 212 39.34 -4.24 -14.50
C GLU A 212 38.68 -3.40 -13.40
N LEU A 213 37.69 -3.97 -12.70
CA LEU A 213 37.06 -3.29 -11.57
C LEU A 213 38.08 -2.99 -10.48
N LYS A 214 38.20 -1.70 -10.14
CA LYS A 214 39.10 -1.24 -9.08
C LYS A 214 38.58 -1.73 -7.74
N ARG A 215 39.48 -2.34 -6.98
CA ARG A 215 39.20 -2.84 -5.63
C ARG A 215 40.30 -2.44 -4.67
N THR A 216 39.89 -2.16 -3.43
CA THR A 216 40.80 -1.89 -2.31
C THR A 216 40.52 -2.91 -1.23
N LYS A 217 41.54 -3.65 -0.81
CA LYS A 217 41.39 -4.65 0.26
C LYS A 217 41.12 -3.94 1.59
N LEU A 218 40.08 -4.37 2.30
CA LEU A 218 39.76 -3.85 3.62
C LEU A 218 40.51 -4.66 4.70
N PRO A 219 40.95 -4.03 5.80
CA PRO A 219 41.64 -4.72 6.90
C PRO A 219 40.70 -5.59 7.75
N GLU A 220 39.39 -5.39 7.61
CA GLU A 220 38.38 -6.10 8.38
C GLU A 220 38.26 -7.57 7.98
N LYS A 221 37.95 -8.42 8.96
CA LYS A 221 37.72 -9.84 8.74
C LYS A 221 36.24 -10.12 8.49
N CYS A 222 35.96 -11.07 7.60
CA CYS A 222 34.61 -11.53 7.36
C CYS A 222 33.97 -12.13 8.61
N ARG A 223 32.69 -11.83 8.81
CA ARG A 223 31.84 -12.47 9.83
C ARG A 223 30.75 -13.33 9.17
N ASP A 224 30.21 -14.25 9.96
CA ASP A 224 29.04 -15.05 9.62
C ASP A 224 27.76 -14.21 9.67
N ASP A 225 26.63 -14.79 9.23
CA ASP A 225 25.33 -14.12 9.13
C ASP A 225 24.83 -13.60 10.49
N SER A 226 25.27 -14.24 11.59
CA SER A 226 24.96 -13.81 12.96
C SER A 226 25.89 -12.71 13.48
N GLY A 227 26.96 -12.39 12.76
CA GLY A 227 28.00 -11.45 13.17
C GLY A 227 28.86 -11.93 14.35
N THR A 228 28.76 -13.21 14.73
CA THR A 228 29.35 -13.79 15.93
C THR A 228 30.68 -14.49 15.68
N GLN A 229 30.87 -15.09 14.50
CA GLN A 229 32.03 -15.91 14.19
C GLN A 229 32.77 -15.39 12.97
N GLN A 230 34.10 -15.49 12.99
CA GLN A 230 34.93 -15.16 11.83
C GLN A 230 34.85 -16.29 10.80
N VAL A 231 34.62 -15.94 9.54
CA VAL A 231 34.59 -16.90 8.44
C VAL A 231 36.02 -17.11 7.93
N PRO A 232 36.57 -18.34 7.97
CA PRO A 232 37.91 -18.60 7.44
C PRO A 232 37.91 -18.46 5.91
N HIS A 233 39.09 -18.15 5.34
CA HIS A 233 39.29 -18.03 3.88
C HIS A 233 38.36 -17.03 3.21
N CYS A 234 38.27 -15.85 3.80
CA CYS A 234 37.39 -14.80 3.36
C CYS A 234 38.08 -13.45 3.45
N GLU A 235 37.90 -12.64 2.41
CA GLU A 235 38.48 -11.30 2.28
C GLU A 235 37.41 -10.30 1.88
N LEU A 236 37.48 -9.10 2.46
CA LEU A 236 36.61 -7.98 2.12
C LEU A 236 37.34 -6.99 1.23
N PHE A 237 36.63 -6.50 0.22
CA PHE A 237 37.13 -5.46 -0.67
C PHE A 237 36.08 -4.37 -0.82
N GLU A 238 36.56 -3.14 -0.97
CA GLU A 238 35.76 -2.03 -1.46
C GLU A 238 35.91 -1.96 -2.98
N GLU A 239 34.81 -2.11 -3.71
CA GLU A 239 34.75 -2.03 -5.16
C GLU A 239 33.99 -0.78 -5.59
N THR A 240 34.42 -0.14 -6.68
CA THR A 240 33.73 1.02 -7.25
C THR A 240 33.38 0.77 -8.71
N VAL A 241 32.10 0.97 -9.05
CA VAL A 241 31.57 0.86 -10.42
C VAL A 241 30.79 2.12 -10.75
N ASP A 242 31.23 2.86 -11.77
CA ASP A 242 30.58 4.09 -12.26
C ASP A 242 30.20 5.06 -11.12
N GLY A 243 31.12 5.27 -10.16
CA GLY A 243 30.94 6.17 -9.02
C GLY A 243 30.20 5.57 -7.81
N HIS A 244 29.67 4.36 -7.92
CA HIS A 244 29.05 3.64 -6.81
C HIS A 244 30.05 2.74 -6.13
N THR A 245 30.34 3.02 -4.86
CA THR A 245 31.26 2.25 -4.03
C THR A 245 30.48 1.32 -3.11
N TYR A 246 30.91 0.06 -3.02
CA TYR A 246 30.27 -0.95 -2.18
C TYR A 246 31.28 -1.99 -1.68
N VAL A 247 30.94 -2.64 -0.57
CA VAL A 247 31.77 -3.70 0.01
C VAL A 247 31.33 -5.05 -0.53
N VAL A 248 32.31 -5.85 -0.95
CA VAL A 248 32.13 -7.21 -1.44
C VAL A 248 32.94 -8.19 -0.61
N ARG A 249 32.45 -9.42 -0.55
CA ARG A 249 33.04 -10.52 0.19
C ARG A 249 33.47 -11.63 -0.76
N TYR A 250 34.77 -11.93 -0.82
CA TYR A 250 35.32 -13.03 -1.62
C TYR A 250 35.76 -14.19 -0.74
N LYS A 251 35.44 -15.41 -1.18
CA LYS A 251 36.00 -16.63 -0.59
C LYS A 251 37.31 -16.97 -1.29
N THR A 252 38.38 -17.14 -0.54
CA THR A 252 39.73 -17.40 -1.09
C THR A 252 40.01 -18.88 -1.36
N ASN A 253 39.11 -19.78 -0.94
CA ASN A 253 39.21 -21.24 -1.16
C ASN A 253 38.25 -21.78 -2.24
N LEU A 254 37.87 -20.96 -3.23
CA LEU A 254 37.07 -21.47 -4.33
C LEU A 254 37.95 -22.37 -5.20
N ASP A 255 37.57 -23.65 -5.35
CA ASP A 255 38.19 -24.54 -6.34
C ASP A 255 38.04 -23.90 -7.74
N PRO A 256 39.13 -23.54 -8.43
CA PRO A 256 39.08 -22.92 -9.75
C PRO A 256 38.31 -23.76 -10.79
N ARG A 257 38.15 -25.07 -10.54
CA ARG A 257 37.43 -26.01 -11.41
C ARG A 257 35.92 -26.03 -11.17
N ALA A 258 35.44 -25.51 -10.04
CA ALA A 258 34.02 -25.53 -9.69
C ALA A 258 33.18 -24.54 -10.52
N GLY A 259 33.78 -23.47 -11.07
CA GLY A 259 33.09 -22.45 -11.87
C GLY A 259 33.26 -22.58 -13.39
N ALA A 260 34.19 -23.40 -13.87
CA ALA A 260 34.52 -23.52 -15.28
C ALA A 260 33.62 -24.52 -16.03
N ARG A 261 32.29 -24.34 -15.98
CA ARG A 261 31.41 -24.95 -17.00
C ARG A 261 31.24 -23.95 -18.13
N ARG A 262 31.86 -24.24 -19.28
CA ARG A 262 31.53 -23.59 -20.56
C ARG A 262 30.00 -23.62 -20.67
N VAL A 263 29.39 -22.46 -20.94
CA VAL A 263 27.99 -22.38 -21.36
C VAL A 263 27.89 -23.02 -22.74
N GLY A 264 27.86 -24.35 -22.75
CA GLY A 264 27.59 -25.18 -23.91
C GLY A 264 26.11 -25.48 -23.95
N SER A 265 25.51 -25.31 -25.13
CA SER A 265 24.11 -25.60 -25.45
C SER A 265 23.74 -27.04 -25.10
N GLY A 266 23.19 -27.27 -23.90
CA GLY A 266 22.69 -28.56 -23.45
C GLY A 266 21.96 -28.42 -22.10
N PRO A 267 20.94 -29.26 -21.81
CA PRO A 267 20.07 -29.06 -20.65
C PRO A 267 20.83 -29.32 -19.33
N CYS A 268 20.80 -28.33 -18.45
CA CYS A 268 21.50 -28.29 -17.17
C CYS A 268 20.80 -29.18 -16.11
N PRO A 269 21.50 -30.09 -15.41
CA PRO A 269 20.90 -30.86 -14.32
C PRO A 269 20.70 -30.02 -13.04
N ARG A 270 19.58 -30.31 -12.37
CA ARG A 270 18.85 -29.57 -11.32
C ARG A 270 19.54 -29.22 -10.00
N ALA A 271 20.86 -29.31 -9.86
CA ALA A 271 21.50 -28.96 -8.59
C ALA A 271 22.87 -28.36 -8.86
N THR A 272 23.18 -27.27 -8.16
CA THR A 272 24.48 -26.59 -8.10
C THR A 272 24.90 -25.78 -9.33
N CYS A 273 24.42 -24.54 -9.40
CA CYS A 273 25.18 -23.38 -9.85
C CYS A 273 24.68 -22.16 -9.04
N TRP A 274 25.59 -21.54 -8.28
CA TRP A 274 25.36 -20.41 -7.36
C TRP A 274 25.46 -19.06 -8.06
#